data_AF-A0A7W0L1D3-F1
#
_entry.id   AF-A0A7W0L1D3-F1
#
_cell.length_a   1.000
_cell.length_b   1.000
_cell.length_c   1.000
_cell.angle_alpha   90.00
_cell.angle_beta   90.00
_cell.angle_gamma   90.00
#
_symmetry.space_group_name_H-M   'P 1'
#
loop_
_entity.id
_entity.type
_entity.pdbx_description
1 polymer ?
#
loop_
_entity_poly.entity_id
_entity_poly.type
_entity_poly.pdbx_seq_one_letter_code
_entity_poly.pdbx_strand_id
1 'polypeptide(L)'
;ICGRYEGVDERVAEHLADEELSIGDYVLAGGELAAMVVVETVSRFVPGVLGNAKSLDSESHTSGLLEYPQYTRPAEFRGHQVPEVLLSGHHGEVERWRREQSERVTRERRPELLD
;
A
#
# COMPACT_ATOMS: atom_id res chain seq x y z
N ILE A 1 -21.94 4.18 4.33
CA ILE A 1 -22.87 5.24 3.85
C ILE A 1 -22.04 6.25 3.07
N CYS A 2 -22.43 6.65 1.85
CA CYS A 2 -21.68 7.65 1.08
C CYS A 2 -22.34 9.02 1.23
N GLY A 3 -21.75 9.91 2.03
CA GLY A 3 -22.21 11.29 2.18
C GLY A 3 -21.95 12.13 0.93
N ARG A 4 -22.76 13.17 0.71
CA ARG A 4 -22.60 14.21 -0.30
C ARG A 4 -22.98 15.57 0.29
N TYR A 5 -22.71 16.64 -0.46
CA TYR A 5 -22.98 18.02 -0.04
C TYR A 5 -22.18 18.35 1.23
N GLU A 6 -22.78 19.03 2.20
CA GLU A 6 -22.15 19.40 3.48
C GLU A 6 -22.05 18.23 4.47
N GLY A 7 -22.68 17.09 4.16
CA GLY A 7 -22.68 15.92 5.03
C GLY A 7 -24.03 15.23 5.11
N VAL A 8 -24.20 14.45 6.17
CA VAL A 8 -25.46 13.81 6.53
C VAL A 8 -25.95 14.38 7.86
N ASP A 9 -27.23 14.19 8.16
CA ASP A 9 -27.77 14.56 9.47
C ASP A 9 -27.03 13.82 10.59
N GLU A 10 -26.62 14.53 11.64
CA GLU A 10 -25.82 13.99 12.75
C GLU A 10 -26.43 12.73 13.38
N ARG A 11 -27.76 12.63 13.40
CA ARG A 11 -28.46 11.46 13.96
C ARG A 11 -28.19 10.17 13.18
N VAL A 12 -27.71 10.26 11.94
CA VAL A 12 -27.21 9.11 11.18
C VAL A 12 -25.97 8.54 11.85
N ALA A 13 -25.02 9.40 12.24
CA ALA A 13 -23.84 8.98 12.98
C ALA A 13 -24.22 8.45 14.39
N GLU A 14 -25.12 9.14 15.09
CA GLU A 14 -25.48 8.77 16.48
C GLU A 14 -26.30 7.47 16.59
N HIS A 15 -27.08 7.10 15.57
CA HIS A 15 -28.11 6.06 15.70
C HIS A 15 -28.13 5.01 14.59
N LEU A 16 -27.46 5.23 13.46
CA LEU A 16 -27.53 4.33 12.29
C LEU A 16 -26.18 3.80 11.85
N ALA A 17 -25.12 4.60 11.96
CA ALA A 17 -23.77 4.17 11.62
C ALA A 17 -23.08 3.56 12.84
N ASP A 18 -22.40 2.44 12.65
CA ASP A 18 -21.58 1.83 13.70
C ASP A 18 -20.23 2.54 13.85
N GLU A 19 -19.64 2.97 12.72
CA GLU A 19 -18.31 3.57 12.65
C GLU A 19 -18.22 4.66 11.58
N GLU A 20 -17.32 5.61 11.80
CA GLU A 20 -16.90 6.62 10.84
C GLU A 20 -15.45 6.37 10.42
N LEU A 21 -15.21 6.37 9.11
CA LEU A 21 -13.90 6.04 8.53
C LEU A 21 -13.44 7.14 7.59
N SER A 22 -12.20 7.59 7.78
CA SER A 22 -11.50 8.46 6.83
C SER A 22 -10.42 7.66 6.10
N ILE A 23 -10.22 7.97 4.81
CA ILE A 23 -9.13 7.41 3.98
C ILE A 23 -7.91 8.36 3.88
N GLY A 24 -7.92 9.46 4.62
CA GLY A 24 -6.78 10.38 4.76
C GLY A 24 -7.20 11.82 5.06
N ASP A 25 -6.20 12.66 5.36
CA ASP A 25 -6.39 14.04 5.81
C ASP A 25 -6.62 15.02 4.63
N TYR A 26 -7.72 14.82 3.92
CA TYR A 26 -8.17 15.66 2.80
C TYR A 26 -9.68 15.55 2.59
N VAL A 27 -10.27 16.52 1.88
CA VAL A 27 -11.72 16.59 1.63
C VAL A 27 -12.04 16.14 0.20
N LEU A 28 -13.03 15.25 0.06
CA LEU A 28 -13.59 14.82 -1.21
C LEU A 28 -14.99 15.41 -1.42
N ALA A 29 -15.45 15.48 -2.67
CA ALA A 29 -16.80 15.95 -3.00
C ALA A 29 -17.93 15.00 -2.56
N GLY A 30 -17.59 13.76 -2.20
CA GLY A 30 -18.52 12.73 -1.75
C GLY A 30 -17.79 11.47 -1.29
N GLY A 31 -18.53 10.60 -0.59
CA GLY A 31 -17.98 9.39 0.03
C GLY A 31 -17.74 8.20 -0.91
N GLU A 32 -18.10 8.29 -2.20
CA GLU A 32 -18.05 7.14 -3.11
C GLU A 32 -16.63 6.63 -3.36
N LEU A 33 -15.66 7.53 -3.54
CA LEU A 33 -14.26 7.12 -3.71
C LEU A 33 -13.71 6.48 -2.43
N ALA A 34 -14.05 7.03 -1.26
CA ALA A 34 -13.66 6.46 0.03
C ALA A 34 -14.24 5.05 0.22
N ALA A 35 -15.53 4.88 -0.08
CA ALA A 35 -16.18 3.58 -0.03
C ALA A 35 -15.54 2.58 -1.01
N MET A 36 -15.21 3.01 -2.23
CA MET A 36 -14.51 2.15 -3.20
C MET A 36 -13.11 1.76 -2.74
N VAL A 37 -12.35 2.66 -2.11
CA VAL A 37 -11.03 2.34 -1.52
C VAL A 37 -11.18 1.28 -0.42
N VAL A 38 -12.16 1.41 0.46
CA VAL A 38 -12.42 0.41 1.51
C VAL A 38 -12.81 -0.94 0.92
N VAL A 39 -13.72 -0.95 -0.07
CA VAL A 39 -14.14 -2.19 -0.75
C VAL A 39 -12.96 -2.85 -1.45
N GLU A 40 -12.16 -2.07 -2.20
CA GLU A 40 -10.98 -2.59 -2.90
C GLU A 40 -9.99 -3.21 -1.91
N THR A 41 -9.58 -2.47 -0.88
CA THR A 41 -8.57 -2.93 0.08
C THR A 41 -9.01 -4.15 0.88
N VAL A 42 -10.25 -4.18 1.37
CA VAL A 42 -10.80 -5.31 2.15
C VAL A 42 -11.05 -6.54 1.27
N SER A 43 -11.49 -6.36 0.01
CA SER A 43 -11.77 -7.49 -0.89
C SER A 43 -10.56 -8.37 -1.15
N ARG A 44 -9.35 -7.81 -1.06
CA ARG A 44 -8.06 -8.53 -1.24
C ARG A 44 -7.86 -9.65 -0.22
N PHE A 45 -8.50 -9.53 0.95
CA PHE A 45 -8.44 -10.55 2.01
C PHE A 45 -9.47 -11.68 1.83
N VAL A 46 -10.38 -11.57 0.86
CA VAL A 46 -11.36 -12.62 0.57
C VAL A 46 -10.68 -13.77 -0.19
N PRO A 47 -10.80 -15.02 0.27
CA PRO A 47 -10.19 -16.17 -0.41
C PRO A 47 -10.61 -16.28 -1.87
N GLY A 48 -9.62 -16.41 -2.75
CA GLY A 48 -9.82 -16.56 -4.20
C GLY A 48 -9.81 -15.24 -4.99
N VAL A 49 -9.77 -14.07 -4.33
CA VAL A 49 -9.61 -12.78 -5.03
C VAL A 49 -8.18 -12.58 -5.52
N LEU A 50 -7.20 -12.85 -4.66
CA LEU A 50 -5.79 -12.81 -5.06
C LEU A 50 -5.34 -14.14 -5.64
N GLY A 51 -4.68 -14.12 -6.80
CA GLY A 51 -4.13 -15.32 -7.43
C GLY A 51 -3.00 -15.96 -6.61
N ASN A 52 -2.23 -15.17 -5.87
CA ASN A 52 -1.22 -15.65 -4.94
C ASN A 52 -1.42 -14.99 -3.57
N ALA A 53 -1.91 -15.76 -2.60
CA ALA A 53 -2.14 -15.26 -1.23
C ALA A 53 -0.86 -14.75 -0.56
N LYS A 54 0.32 -15.28 -0.91
CA LYS A 54 1.61 -14.85 -0.35
C LYS A 54 2.01 -13.43 -0.78
N SER A 55 1.33 -12.83 -1.76
CA SER A 55 1.60 -11.46 -2.17
C SER A 55 1.33 -10.47 -1.02
N LEU A 56 0.36 -10.75 -0.14
CA LEU A 56 0.06 -9.92 1.03
C LEU A 56 1.22 -9.88 2.04
N ASP A 57 2.05 -10.92 2.08
CA ASP A 57 3.14 -11.05 3.05
C ASP A 57 4.31 -10.10 2.77
N SER A 58 4.46 -9.62 1.53
CA SER A 58 5.59 -8.82 1.07
C SER A 58 5.22 -7.39 0.66
N GLU A 59 4.04 -6.93 1.03
CA GLU A 59 3.53 -5.60 0.68
C GLU A 59 4.01 -4.50 1.62
N SER A 60 3.97 -3.27 1.11
CA SER A 60 4.17 -2.08 1.95
C SER A 60 3.20 -2.11 3.13
N HIS A 61 3.68 -1.69 4.29
CA HIS A 61 2.93 -1.64 5.55
C HIS A 61 2.59 -2.98 6.22
N THR A 62 2.83 -4.13 5.58
CA THR A 62 2.67 -5.45 6.23
C THR A 62 3.70 -5.65 7.36
N SER A 63 4.94 -5.19 7.15
CA SER A 63 6.03 -5.29 8.13
C SER A 63 6.46 -3.94 8.71
N GLY A 64 5.62 -2.90 8.59
CA GLY A 64 5.97 -1.53 8.97
C GLY A 64 6.98 -0.83 8.04
N LEU A 65 7.39 -1.48 6.94
CA LEU A 65 8.30 -0.90 5.96
C LEU A 65 7.59 -0.66 4.62
N LEU A 66 8.12 0.30 3.84
CA LEU A 66 7.80 0.45 2.43
C LEU A 66 8.48 -0.65 1.61
N GLU A 67 7.86 -1.05 0.50
CA GLU A 67 8.42 -2.05 -0.39
C GLU A 67 9.73 -1.57 -1.05
N TYR A 68 10.63 -2.52 -1.33
CA TYR A 68 11.87 -2.26 -2.03
C TYR A 68 11.62 -1.87 -3.51
N PRO A 69 12.57 -1.15 -4.16
CA PRO A 69 12.40 -0.78 -5.57
C PRO A 69 12.34 -2.01 -6.47
N GLN A 70 11.32 -2.06 -7.31
CA GLN A 70 11.07 -3.14 -8.25
C GLN A 70 11.72 -2.85 -9.61
N TYR A 71 12.28 -3.89 -10.22
CA TYR A 71 12.89 -3.82 -11.55
C TYR A 71 12.33 -4.93 -12.43
N THR A 72 12.12 -4.63 -13.69
CA THR A 72 11.71 -5.59 -14.72
C THR A 72 12.51 -5.35 -15.98
N ARG A 73 12.31 -6.17 -17.00
CA ARG A 73 12.98 -6.02 -18.30
C ARG A 73 12.66 -4.65 -18.92
N PRO A 74 13.61 -4.03 -19.66
CA PRO A 74 14.95 -4.52 -20.02
C PRO A 74 16.01 -4.30 -18.92
N ALA A 75 17.18 -4.94 -19.05
CA ALA A 75 18.28 -4.80 -18.09
C ALA A 75 18.89 -3.39 -18.03
N GLU A 76 18.77 -2.64 -19.13
CA GLU A 76 19.15 -1.23 -19.18
C GLU A 76 18.04 -0.43 -19.88
N PHE A 77 17.59 0.65 -19.24
CA PHE A 77 16.62 1.58 -19.80
C PHE A 77 17.23 2.98 -19.85
N ARG A 78 17.56 3.47 -21.06
CA ARG A 78 18.14 4.81 -21.28
C ARG A 78 19.40 5.09 -20.44
N GLY A 79 20.30 4.11 -20.32
CA GLY A 79 21.50 4.24 -19.48
C GLY A 79 21.28 3.95 -17.99
N HIS A 80 20.04 3.71 -17.55
CA HIS A 80 19.74 3.26 -16.18
C HIS A 80 19.76 1.74 -16.12
N GLN A 81 20.76 1.19 -15.44
CA GLN A 81 20.93 -0.25 -15.30
C GLN A 81 20.17 -0.81 -14.09
N VAL A 82 19.67 -2.03 -14.23
CA VAL A 82 19.19 -2.83 -13.09
C VAL A 82 20.39 -3.11 -12.16
N PRO A 83 20.25 -2.96 -10.83
CA PRO A 83 21.31 -3.30 -9.89
C PRO A 83 21.88 -4.71 -10.13
N GLU A 84 23.20 -4.83 -10.23
CA GLU A 84 23.87 -6.09 -10.58
C GLU A 84 23.49 -7.25 -9.64
N VAL A 85 23.27 -6.95 -8.35
CA VAL A 85 22.82 -7.94 -7.36
C VAL A 85 21.51 -8.63 -7.77
N LEU A 86 20.59 -7.91 -8.43
CA LEU A 86 19.32 -8.47 -8.93
C LEU A 86 19.50 -9.34 -10.18
N LEU A 87 20.65 -9.22 -10.85
CA LEU A 87 21.02 -10.01 -12.04
C LEU A 87 21.90 -11.22 -11.67
N SER A 88 22.40 -11.28 -10.43
CA SER A 88 23.38 -12.27 -9.97
C SER A 88 22.84 -13.71 -9.83
N GLY A 89 21.52 -13.88 -9.71
CA GLY A 89 20.89 -15.15 -9.35
C GLY A 89 21.11 -15.58 -7.89
N HIS A 90 21.83 -14.79 -7.09
CA HIS A 90 22.15 -15.12 -5.71
C HIS A 90 21.02 -14.71 -4.75
N HIS A 91 20.04 -15.60 -4.55
CA HIS A 91 18.83 -15.32 -3.77
C HIS A 91 19.08 -14.67 -2.40
N GLY A 92 20.08 -15.13 -1.64
CA GLY A 92 20.41 -14.53 -0.33
C GLY A 92 20.95 -13.10 -0.40
N GLU A 93 21.69 -12.74 -1.45
CA GLU A 93 22.16 -11.36 -1.64
C GLU A 93 21.01 -10.47 -2.09
N VAL A 94 20.12 -11.00 -2.94
CA VAL A 94 18.91 -10.30 -3.39
C VAL A 94 17.99 -10.00 -2.21
N GLU A 95 17.74 -10.96 -1.32
CA GLU A 95 16.89 -10.75 -0.14
C GLU A 95 17.49 -9.72 0.83
N ARG A 96 18.81 -9.82 1.11
CA ARG A 96 19.52 -8.82 1.93
C ARG A 96 19.41 -7.43 1.31
N TRP A 97 19.70 -7.29 0.02
CA TRP A 97 19.63 -6.02 -0.68
C TRP A 97 18.20 -5.44 -0.66
N ARG A 98 17.18 -6.27 -0.89
CA ARG A 98 15.77 -5.86 -0.84
C ARG A 98 15.41 -5.30 0.53
N ARG A 99 15.80 -5.98 1.60
CA ARG A 99 15.59 -5.51 2.97
C ARG A 99 16.28 -4.17 3.22
N GLU A 100 17.56 -4.05 2.88
CA GLU A 100 18.32 -2.81 3.04
C GLU A 100 17.70 -1.64 2.28
N GLN A 101 17.21 -1.88 1.05
CA GLN A 101 16.52 -0.84 0.28
C GLN A 101 15.16 -0.47 0.85
N SER A 102 14.38 -1.45 1.34
CA SER A 102 13.11 -1.22 2.01
C SER A 102 13.30 -0.35 3.26
N GLU A 103 14.28 -0.67 4.11
CA GLU A 103 14.64 0.14 5.28
C GLU A 103 15.10 1.55 4.89
N ARG A 104 15.96 1.67 3.87
CA ARG A 104 16.44 2.96 3.36
C ARG A 104 15.30 3.84 2.84
N VAL A 105 14.44 3.30 1.97
CA VAL A 105 13.32 4.04 1.38
C VAL A 105 12.31 4.45 2.44
N THR A 106 12.06 3.60 3.42
CA THR A 106 11.18 3.93 4.56
C THR A 106 11.75 5.10 5.35
N ARG A 107 13.03 5.03 5.74
CA ARG A 107 13.70 6.12 6.47
C ARG A 107 13.72 7.45 5.72
N GLU A 108 13.88 7.40 4.40
CA GLU A 108 13.93 8.59 3.55
C GLU A 108 12.54 9.22 3.32
N ARG A 109 11.49 8.41 3.18
CA ARG A 109 10.18 8.88 2.68
C ARG A 109 9.07 8.89 3.73
N ARG A 110 9.09 7.96 4.67
CA ARG A 110 8.08 7.75 5.70
C ARG A 110 8.77 7.38 7.03
N PRO A 111 9.66 8.24 7.55
CA PRO A 111 10.45 7.95 8.75
C PRO A 111 9.58 7.60 9.97
N GLU A 112 8.36 8.14 10.04
CA GLU A 112 7.40 7.88 11.11
C GLU A 112 6.86 6.44 11.15
N LEU A 113 7.15 5.61 10.13
CA LEU A 113 6.84 4.18 10.18
C LEU A 113 7.91 3.36 10.94
N LEU A 114 9.03 3.97 11.34
CA LEU A 114 10.14 3.31 12.03
C LEU A 114 10.14 3.51 13.56
N ASP A 115 9.23 4.33 14.07
CA ASP A 115 9.05 4.63 15.49
C ASP A 115 8.10 3.63 16.17
#